data_AF-A0A3N1P3V8-F1
#
_entry.id   AF-A0A3N1P3V8-F1
#
_cell.length_a   1.000
_cell.length_b   1.000
_cell.length_c   1.000
_cell.angle_alpha   90.00
_cell.angle_beta   90.00
_cell.angle_gamma   90.00
#
_symmetry.space_group_name_H-M   'P 1'
#
loop_
_entity.id
_entity.type
_entity.pdbx_description
1 polymer ?
#
loop_
_entity_poly.entity_id
_entity_poly.type
_entity_poly.pdbx_seq_one_letter_code
_entity_poly.pdbx_strand_id
1 'polypeptide(L)'
;MKQLREMSEREYFAFIGQRPGMFVGKASFHMVTAFLAGYEGHADRHGGPSLLTGLHEWLVARRGRDCNHGWPGQILHIALPQGRENIWDLPPEDEQRAIGVLFELLDAFLAEREATVSARGSE
;
A
#
# COMPACT_ATOMS: atom_id res chain seq x y z
N MET A 1 -8.08 -11.41 -18.46
CA MET A 1 -7.95 -10.75 -17.14
C MET A 1 -9.17 -11.16 -16.34
N LYS A 2 -9.01 -11.56 -15.06
CA LYS A 2 -10.16 -11.91 -14.21
C LYS A 2 -11.11 -10.71 -14.08
N GLN A 3 -12.40 -10.95 -13.84
CA GLN A 3 -13.29 -9.85 -13.47
C GLN A 3 -12.85 -9.27 -12.12
N LEU A 4 -13.07 -7.96 -11.90
CA LEU A 4 -12.65 -7.30 -10.65
C LEU A 4 -13.18 -8.01 -9.39
N ARG A 5 -14.41 -8.52 -9.46
CA ARG A 5 -15.08 -9.24 -8.36
C ARG A 5 -14.50 -10.63 -8.08
N GLU A 6 -13.69 -11.15 -8.98
CA GLU A 6 -13.07 -12.49 -8.89
C GLU A 6 -11.59 -12.42 -8.49
N MET A 7 -11.01 -11.22 -8.44
CA MET A 7 -9.63 -11.01 -8.02
C MET A 7 -9.52 -11.17 -6.51
N SER A 8 -8.46 -11.81 -6.02
CA SER A 8 -8.05 -11.60 -4.63
C SER A 8 -7.60 -10.15 -4.45
N GLU A 9 -7.51 -9.70 -3.21
CA GLU A 9 -7.06 -8.35 -2.89
C GLU A 9 -5.63 -8.09 -3.34
N ARG A 10 -4.77 -9.11 -3.20
CA ARG A 10 -3.40 -9.09 -3.71
C ARG A 10 -3.37 -8.95 -5.25
N GLU A 11 -4.23 -9.69 -5.95
CA GLU A 11 -4.38 -9.57 -7.41
C GLU A 11 -4.92 -8.19 -7.81
N TYR A 12 -5.88 -7.65 -7.06
CA TYR A 12 -6.47 -6.34 -7.33
C TYR A 12 -5.48 -5.20 -7.12
N PHE A 13 -4.71 -5.22 -6.03
CA PHE A 13 -3.66 -4.23 -5.80
C PHE A 13 -2.53 -4.33 -6.83
N ALA A 14 -2.13 -5.55 -7.22
CA ALA A 14 -1.19 -5.74 -8.32
C ALA A 14 -1.74 -5.17 -9.64
N PHE A 15 -3.03 -5.35 -9.92
CA PHE A 15 -3.70 -4.77 -11.09
C PHE A 15 -3.70 -3.23 -11.06
N ILE A 16 -3.98 -2.62 -9.91
CA ILE A 16 -3.88 -1.15 -9.74
C ILE A 16 -2.45 -0.68 -9.98
N GLY A 17 -1.46 -1.37 -9.39
CA GLY A 17 -0.05 -1.00 -9.47
C GLY A 17 0.54 -1.04 -10.88
N GLN A 18 -0.03 -1.85 -11.79
CA GLN A 18 0.38 -1.85 -13.20
C GLN A 18 0.05 -0.55 -13.92
N ARG A 19 -1.08 0.09 -13.58
CA ARG A 19 -1.58 1.29 -14.27
C ARG A 19 -2.31 2.24 -13.30
N PRO A 20 -1.61 2.80 -12.29
CA PRO A 20 -2.25 3.61 -11.25
C PRO A 20 -2.99 4.83 -11.82
N GLY A 21 -2.48 5.42 -12.91
CA GLY A 21 -3.12 6.56 -13.58
C GLY A 21 -4.53 6.26 -14.12
N MET A 22 -4.90 4.99 -14.36
CA MET A 22 -6.27 4.63 -14.74
C MET A 22 -7.29 4.84 -13.61
N PHE A 23 -6.82 4.88 -12.36
CA PHE A 23 -7.66 5.01 -11.17
C PHE A 23 -7.66 6.44 -10.63
N VAL A 24 -6.53 7.14 -10.76
CA VAL A 24 -6.34 8.49 -10.17
C VAL A 24 -6.08 9.60 -11.19
N GLY A 25 -6.12 9.29 -12.50
CA GLY A 25 -5.82 10.21 -13.58
C GLY A 25 -4.33 10.48 -13.73
N LYS A 26 -3.79 11.40 -12.90
CA LYS A 26 -2.35 11.66 -12.81
C LYS A 26 -1.79 10.88 -11.63
N ALA A 27 -1.03 9.82 -11.90
CA ALA A 27 -0.41 9.02 -10.85
C ALA A 27 0.65 9.84 -10.12
N SER A 28 0.38 10.16 -8.85
CA SER A 28 1.36 10.56 -7.84
C SER A 28 1.16 9.67 -6.61
N PHE A 29 2.20 9.52 -5.82
CA PHE A 29 2.21 8.78 -4.57
C PHE A 29 1.08 9.26 -3.66
N HIS A 30 0.89 10.57 -3.55
CA HIS A 30 -0.21 11.14 -2.77
C HIS A 30 -1.59 10.71 -3.29
N MET A 31 -1.82 10.79 -4.61
CA MET A 31 -3.11 10.41 -5.19
C MET A 31 -3.39 8.91 -5.06
N VAL A 32 -2.38 8.06 -5.25
CA VAL A 32 -2.52 6.61 -5.09
C VAL A 32 -2.76 6.23 -3.64
N THR A 33 -2.06 6.84 -2.69
CA THR A 33 -2.27 6.58 -1.26
C THR A 33 -3.62 7.09 -0.76
N ALA A 34 -4.10 8.24 -1.28
CA ALA A 34 -5.46 8.73 -1.01
C ALA A 34 -6.54 7.78 -1.55
N PHE A 35 -6.35 7.23 -2.75
CA PHE A 35 -7.25 6.21 -3.31
C PHE A 35 -7.32 4.96 -2.41
N LEU A 36 -6.16 4.43 -1.98
CA LEU A 36 -6.11 3.26 -1.09
C LEU A 36 -6.69 3.55 0.30
N ALA A 37 -6.45 4.74 0.86
CA ALA A 37 -7.04 5.15 2.12
C ALA A 37 -8.58 5.25 2.02
N GLY A 38 -9.10 5.72 0.89
CA GLY A 38 -10.54 5.73 0.61
C GLY A 38 -11.13 4.33 0.46
N TYR A 39 -10.40 3.42 -0.19
CA TYR A 39 -10.77 2.00 -0.32
C TYR A 39 -10.92 1.33 1.06
N GLU A 40 -9.92 1.50 1.94
CA GLU A 40 -9.96 0.99 3.31
C GLU A 40 -11.06 1.67 4.15
N GLY A 41 -11.20 2.99 4.05
CA GLY A 41 -12.24 3.72 4.78
C GLY A 41 -13.65 3.30 4.39
N HIS A 42 -13.87 2.94 3.11
CA HIS A 42 -15.12 2.35 2.66
C HIS A 42 -15.34 0.96 3.28
N ALA A 43 -14.33 0.08 3.28
CA ALA A 43 -14.43 -1.24 3.89
C ALA A 43 -14.77 -1.14 5.38
N ASP A 44 -14.04 -0.31 6.13
CA ASP A 44 -14.26 -0.07 7.56
C ASP A 44 -15.69 0.44 7.85
N ARG A 45 -16.16 1.42 7.08
CA ARG A 45 -17.50 2.01 7.26
C ARG A 45 -18.65 1.04 6.95
N HIS A 46 -18.43 0.08 6.05
CA HIS A 46 -19.48 -0.79 5.53
C HIS A 46 -19.34 -2.26 5.95
N GLY A 47 -18.46 -2.56 6.92
CA GLY A 47 -18.30 -3.90 7.49
C GLY A 47 -17.56 -4.89 6.58
N GLY A 48 -16.80 -4.36 5.61
CA GLY A 48 -15.85 -5.15 4.81
C GLY A 48 -14.56 -5.43 5.57
N PRO A 49 -13.73 -6.39 5.12
CA PRO A 49 -12.43 -6.62 5.71
C PRO A 49 -11.52 -5.41 5.48
N SER A 50 -11.00 -4.80 6.56
CA SER A 50 -9.92 -3.80 6.44
C SER A 50 -8.58 -4.54 6.26
N LEU A 51 -8.11 -4.55 5.01
CA LEU A 51 -6.97 -5.36 4.60
C LEU A 51 -5.66 -4.67 4.91
N LEU A 52 -5.66 -3.35 5.11
CA LEU A 52 -4.49 -2.60 5.56
C LEU A 52 -4.44 -2.45 7.10
N THR A 53 -5.36 -3.07 7.84
CA THR A 53 -5.24 -3.18 9.31
C THR A 53 -3.91 -3.81 9.67
N GLY A 54 -3.11 -3.16 10.51
CA GLY A 54 -1.78 -3.64 10.92
C GLY A 54 -0.64 -3.27 9.94
N LEU A 55 -0.93 -2.62 8.81
CA LEU A 55 0.10 -2.23 7.83
C LEU A 55 1.11 -1.25 8.46
N HIS A 56 0.64 -0.30 9.27
CA HIS A 56 1.51 0.69 9.89
C HIS A 56 2.56 0.03 10.79
N GLU A 57 2.12 -0.83 11.71
CA GLU A 57 2.98 -1.56 12.64
C GLU A 57 3.97 -2.45 11.90
N TRP A 58 3.51 -3.12 10.83
CA TRP A 58 4.35 -3.93 9.97
C TRP A 58 5.43 -3.11 9.26
N LEU A 59 5.09 -1.91 8.75
CA LEU A 59 6.06 -0.99 8.14
C LEU A 59 7.08 -0.47 9.17
N VAL A 60 6.63 -0.13 10.38
CA VAL A 60 7.51 0.33 11.47
C VAL A 60 8.51 -0.77 11.85
N ALA A 61 8.05 -2.02 12.00
CA ALA A 61 8.90 -3.16 12.29
C ALA A 61 9.94 -3.37 11.18
N ARG A 62 9.54 -3.26 9.92
CA ARG A 62 10.43 -3.44 8.76
C ARG A 62 11.44 -2.32 8.58
N ARG A 63 11.07 -1.07 8.92
CA ARG A 63 11.97 0.09 8.91
C ARG A 63 12.94 0.11 10.10
N GLY A 64 12.60 -0.57 11.20
CA GLY A 64 13.41 -0.62 12.43
C GLY A 64 13.39 0.66 13.26
N ARG A 65 12.59 1.67 12.87
CA ARG A 65 12.38 2.90 13.63
C ARG A 65 11.01 3.48 13.30
N ASP A 66 10.35 4.01 14.32
CA ASP A 66 9.07 4.71 14.16
C ASP A 66 9.28 6.22 13.86
N CYS A 67 8.23 6.89 13.41
CA CYS A 67 8.12 8.34 13.35
C CYS A 67 6.63 8.75 13.32
N ASN A 68 6.35 10.03 13.58
CA ASN A 68 4.97 10.55 13.65
C ASN A 68 4.18 10.51 12.32
N HIS A 69 4.74 9.93 11.25
CA HIS A 69 4.05 9.79 9.99
C HIS A 69 3.23 8.48 9.97
N GLY A 70 1.99 8.59 9.45
CA GLY A 70 1.18 7.41 9.14
C GLY A 70 1.81 6.53 8.05
N TRP A 71 1.13 5.43 7.71
CA TRP A 71 1.65 4.43 6.77
C TRP A 71 2.18 5.00 5.43
N PRO A 72 1.61 6.05 4.78
CA PRO A 72 2.18 6.58 3.55
C PRO A 72 3.56 7.20 3.77
N GLY A 73 3.76 7.91 4.87
CA GLY A 73 5.07 8.49 5.19
C GLY A 73 6.10 7.42 5.54
N GLN A 74 5.69 6.34 6.23
CA GLN A 74 6.58 5.20 6.48
C GLN A 74 7.08 4.57 5.17
N ILE A 75 6.21 4.44 4.16
CA ILE A 75 6.59 3.98 2.82
C ILE A 75 7.58 4.94 2.16
N LEU A 76 7.36 6.26 2.24
CA LEU A 76 8.33 7.23 1.70
C LEU A 76 9.70 7.11 2.37
N HIS A 77 9.75 6.90 3.68
CA HIS A 77 11.03 6.68 4.37
C HIS A 77 11.76 5.41 3.92
N ILE A 78 11.01 4.38 3.51
CA ILE A 78 11.59 3.14 2.97
C ILE A 78 12.01 3.35 1.51
N ALA A 79 11.18 3.99 0.69
CA ALA A 79 11.43 4.20 -0.73
C ALA A 79 12.55 5.22 -0.99
N LEU A 80 12.69 6.23 -0.13
CA LEU A 80 13.62 7.35 -0.25
C LEU A 80 14.46 7.50 1.04
N PRO A 81 15.44 6.61 1.29
CA PRO A 81 16.17 6.56 2.56
C PRO A 81 16.99 7.82 2.87
N GLN A 82 17.43 8.53 1.83
CA GLN A 82 18.18 9.79 1.95
C GLN A 82 17.29 10.99 2.31
N GLY A 83 15.98 10.78 2.38
CA GLY A 83 15.00 11.81 2.69
C GLY A 83 14.77 12.78 1.54
N ARG A 84 13.73 13.59 1.69
CA ARG A 84 13.39 14.73 0.83
C ARG A 84 12.94 15.89 1.69
N GLU A 85 13.29 17.10 1.27
CA GLU A 85 12.89 18.33 1.97
C GLU A 85 11.38 18.59 1.84
N ASN A 86 10.79 18.21 0.71
CA ASN A 86 9.35 18.35 0.47
C ASN A 86 8.75 17.04 -0.05
N ILE A 87 7.98 16.36 0.81
CA ILE A 87 7.27 15.12 0.45
C ILE A 87 5.99 15.36 -0.37
N TRP A 88 5.56 16.62 -0.50
CA TRP A 88 4.37 17.02 -1.25
C TRP A 88 4.67 17.34 -2.71
N ASP A 89 5.94 17.53 -3.06
CA ASP A 89 6.40 17.86 -4.42
C ASP A 89 7.61 17.00 -4.75
N LEU A 90 7.36 15.70 -4.96
CA LEU A 90 8.38 14.75 -5.32
C LEU A 90 8.71 14.86 -6.82
N PRO A 91 10.01 14.80 -7.19
CA PRO A 91 10.38 14.67 -8.59
C PRO A 91 9.75 13.41 -9.22
N PRO A 92 9.48 13.41 -10.54
CA PRO A 92 8.82 12.29 -11.21
C PRO A 92 9.51 10.93 -11.00
N GLU A 93 10.85 10.88 -10.93
CA GLU A 93 11.57 9.64 -10.66
C GLU A 93 11.30 9.08 -9.26
N ASP A 94 11.11 9.96 -8.28
CA ASP A 94 10.83 9.57 -6.90
C ASP A 94 9.37 9.21 -6.69
N GLU A 95 8.46 9.90 -7.38
CA GLU A 95 7.05 9.49 -7.46
C GLU A 95 6.94 8.06 -7.98
N GLN A 96 7.61 7.76 -9.10
CA GLN A 96 7.62 6.42 -9.68
C GLN A 96 8.24 5.38 -8.73
N ARG A 97 9.37 5.72 -8.11
CA ARG A 97 10.02 4.83 -7.12
C ARG A 97 9.11 4.57 -5.92
N ALA A 98 8.51 5.61 -5.35
CA ALA A 98 7.64 5.50 -4.18
C ALA A 98 6.37 4.68 -4.48
N ILE A 99 5.78 4.88 -5.66
CA ILE A 99 4.64 4.07 -6.12
C ILE A 99 5.05 2.60 -6.32
N GLY A 100 6.23 2.33 -6.91
CA GLY A 100 6.74 0.96 -7.06
C GLY A 100 6.90 0.27 -5.71
N VAL A 101 7.63 0.91 -4.78
CA VAL A 101 7.86 0.41 -3.43
C VAL A 101 6.54 0.24 -2.65
N LEU A 102 5.56 1.13 -2.83
CA LEU A 102 4.22 0.97 -2.25
C LEU A 102 3.60 -0.37 -2.64
N PHE A 103 3.56 -0.71 -3.93
CA PHE A 103 2.93 -1.94 -4.37
C PHE A 103 3.74 -3.19 -4.02
N GLU A 104 5.07 -3.10 -3.99
CA GLU A 104 5.93 -4.19 -3.49
C GLU A 104 5.69 -4.49 -2.01
N LEU A 105 5.56 -3.44 -1.18
CA LEU A 105 5.29 -3.59 0.25
C LEU A 105 3.89 -4.11 0.52
N LEU A 106 2.88 -3.67 -0.25
CA LEU A 106 1.52 -4.20 -0.16
C LEU A 106 1.46 -5.68 -0.54
N ASP A 107 2.16 -6.08 -1.60
CA ASP A 107 2.24 -7.49 -2.01
C ASP A 107 2.84 -8.36 -0.90
N ALA A 108 3.99 -7.94 -0.35
CA ALA A 108 4.66 -8.66 0.72
C ALA A 108 3.80 -8.76 2.00
N PHE A 109 3.18 -7.65 2.41
CA PHE A 109 2.31 -7.61 3.58
C PHE A 109 1.10 -8.54 3.45
N LEU A 110 0.43 -8.52 2.29
CA LEU A 110 -0.72 -9.39 2.05
C LEU A 110 -0.30 -10.86 1.94
N ALA A 111 0.84 -11.17 1.33
CA ALA A 111 1.36 -12.54 1.25
C ALA A 111 1.65 -13.12 2.65
N GLU A 112 2.25 -12.35 3.55
CA GLU A 112 2.50 -12.78 4.94
C GLU A 112 1.20 -13.01 5.72
N ARG A 113 0.17 -12.18 5.49
CA ARG A 113 -1.15 -12.35 6.09
C ARG A 113 -1.85 -13.61 5.58
N GLU A 114 -1.84 -13.84 4.27
CA GLU A 114 -2.41 -15.04 3.65
C GLU A 114 -1.76 -16.30 4.23
N ALA A 115 -0.42 -16.33 4.34
CA ALA A 115 0.31 -17.44 4.93
C ALA A 115 -0.07 -17.70 6.40
N THR A 116 -0.26 -16.64 7.19
CA THR A 116 -0.67 -16.74 8.60
C THR A 116 -2.07 -17.32 8.75
N VAL A 117 -3.01 -16.92 7.88
CA VAL A 117 -4.38 -17.45 7.89
C VAL A 117 -4.39 -18.92 7.48
N SER A 118 -3.64 -19.30 6.44
CA SER A 118 -3.51 -20.70 6.02
C SER A 118 -2.93 -21.59 7.12
N ALA A 119 -1.92 -21.12 7.85
CA ALA A 119 -1.34 -21.87 8.97
C ALA A 119 -2.35 -22.15 10.08
N ARG A 120 -3.15 -21.15 10.48
CA ARG A 120 -4.17 -21.29 11.55
C ARG A 120 -5.37 -22.15 11.16
N GLY A 121 -5.68 -22.27 9.87
CA GLY A 121 -6.74 -23.15 9.38
C GLY A 121 -6.32 -24.61 9.21
N SER A 122 -5.04 -24.92 9.42
CA SER A 122 -4.46 -26.26 9.31
C SER A 122 -4.27 -26.95 10.68
N GLU A 123 -4.61 -26.26 11.77
CA GLU A 123 -4.59 -26.74 13.16
C GLU A 123 -6.00 -27.13 13.63
#